data_AF-A0A8T5F1C6-F1
#
_entry.id   AF-A0A8T5F1C6-F1
#
_cell.length_a   1.000
_cell.length_b   1.000
_cell.length_c   1.000
_cell.angle_alpha   90.00
_cell.angle_beta   90.00
_cell.angle_gamma   90.00
#
_symmetry.space_group_name_H-M   'P 1'
#
loop_
_entity.id
_entity.type
_entity.pdbx_description
1 polymer ?
#
loop_
_entity_poly.entity_id
_entity_poly.type
_entity_poly.pdbx_seq_one_letter_code
_entity_poly.pdbx_strand_id
1 'polypeptide(L)'
;MDTKGKMNEIKNKSDPSIIEVYKYIRYKINVEKSSSESLFNELDHWDKKKIENAIKEVERENTKPKPKRYYVSLKEPLEENF
;
A
#
# COMPACT_ATOMS: atom_id res chain seq x y z
N MET A 1 -9.33 -13.31 -11.45
CA MET A 1 -8.88 -12.00 -11.98
C MET A 1 -7.61 -11.60 -11.24
N ASP A 2 -6.48 -11.63 -11.94
CA ASP A 2 -5.15 -11.34 -11.41
C ASP A 2 -4.98 -9.86 -11.06
N THR A 3 -4.36 -9.59 -9.91
CA THR A 3 -4.09 -8.22 -9.42
C THR A 3 -3.33 -7.40 -10.46
N LYS A 4 -2.40 -8.02 -11.19
CA LYS A 4 -1.62 -7.38 -12.26
C LYS A 4 -2.48 -6.88 -13.42
N GLY A 5 -3.50 -7.66 -13.83
CA GLY A 5 -4.42 -7.27 -14.90
C GLY A 5 -5.19 -6.00 -14.56
N LYS A 6 -5.75 -5.95 -13.34
CA LYS A 6 -6.48 -4.77 -12.84
C LYS A 6 -5.60 -3.51 -12.74
N MET A 7 -4.33 -3.68 -12.38
CA MET A 7 -3.40 -2.54 -12.32
C MET A 7 -3.06 -2.00 -13.71
N ASN A 8 -2.88 -2.88 -14.70
CA ASN A 8 -2.69 -2.47 -16.08
C ASN A 8 -3.92 -1.74 -16.65
N GLU A 9 -5.12 -2.19 -16.31
CA GLU A 9 -6.36 -1.48 -16.68
C GLU A 9 -6.39 -0.07 -16.11
N ILE A 10 -6.02 0.09 -14.83
CA ILE A 10 -5.92 1.41 -14.19
C ILE A 10 -4.88 2.26 -14.91
N LYS A 11 -3.66 1.73 -15.14
CA LYS A 11 -2.55 2.42 -15.82
C LYS A 11 -2.96 3.08 -17.14
N ASN A 12 -3.74 2.34 -17.93
CA ASN A 12 -4.16 2.75 -19.28
C ASN A 12 -5.32 3.75 -19.29
N LYS A 13 -5.87 4.13 -18.13
CA LYS A 13 -6.90 5.18 -18.06
C LYS A 13 -6.28 6.55 -18.31
N SER A 14 -6.98 7.36 -19.09
CA SER A 14 -6.59 8.76 -19.32
C SER A 14 -6.74 9.62 -18.06
N ASP A 15 -7.83 9.43 -17.30
CA ASP A 15 -8.03 10.11 -16.00
C ASP A 15 -8.55 9.11 -14.96
N PRO A 16 -7.64 8.40 -14.26
CA PRO A 16 -8.04 7.54 -13.15
C PRO A 16 -8.53 8.37 -11.95
N SER A 17 -9.43 7.75 -11.19
CA SER A 17 -9.85 8.30 -9.90
C SER A 17 -8.69 8.29 -8.89
N ILE A 18 -8.77 9.15 -7.87
CA ILE A 18 -7.75 9.23 -6.80
C ILE A 18 -7.53 7.86 -6.14
N ILE A 19 -8.60 7.10 -5.93
CA ILE A 19 -8.56 5.76 -5.33
C ILE A 19 -7.78 4.79 -6.22
N GLU A 20 -7.93 4.88 -7.53
CA GLU A 20 -7.24 4.02 -8.49
C GLU A 20 -5.76 4.37 -8.61
N VAL A 21 -5.43 5.67 -8.66
CA VAL A 21 -4.05 6.16 -8.59
C VAL A 21 -3.35 5.62 -7.34
N TYR A 22 -3.99 5.76 -6.18
CA TYR A 22 -3.46 5.24 -4.92
C TYR A 22 -3.29 3.72 -4.94
N LYS A 23 -4.27 2.96 -5.44
CA LYS A 23 -4.16 1.48 -5.57
C LYS A 23 -2.98 1.08 -6.44
N TYR A 24 -2.80 1.74 -7.59
CA TYR A 24 -1.72 1.47 -8.53
C TYR A 24 -0.35 1.76 -7.90
N ILE A 25 -0.19 2.93 -7.31
CA ILE A 25 1.07 3.36 -6.68
C ILE A 25 1.41 2.46 -5.50
N ARG A 26 0.43 2.12 -4.66
CA ARG A 26 0.60 1.18 -3.55
C ARG A 26 1.07 -0.19 -4.04
N TYR A 27 0.49 -0.70 -5.13
CA TYR A 27 0.92 -1.95 -5.74
C TYR A 27 2.36 -1.86 -6.23
N LYS A 28 2.71 -0.80 -6.98
CA LYS A 28 4.04 -0.60 -7.52
C LYS A 28 5.13 -0.51 -6.44
N ILE A 29 4.89 0.27 -5.39
CA ILE A 29 5.86 0.44 -4.30
C ILE A 29 5.95 -0.82 -3.43
N ASN A 30 4.82 -1.42 -3.05
CA ASN A 30 4.84 -2.50 -2.07
C ASN A 30 5.09 -3.89 -2.67
N VAL A 31 4.58 -4.13 -3.88
CA VAL A 31 4.66 -5.42 -4.57
C VAL A 31 5.81 -5.43 -5.58
N GLU A 32 5.85 -4.48 -6.50
CA GLU A 32 6.89 -4.42 -7.55
C GLU A 32 8.19 -3.72 -7.09
N LYS A 33 8.20 -3.13 -5.89
CA LYS A 33 9.36 -2.43 -5.32
C LYS A 33 9.91 -1.31 -6.22
N SER A 34 9.04 -0.68 -7.00
CA SER A 34 9.40 0.45 -7.87
C SER A 34 9.76 1.69 -7.06
N SER A 35 10.71 2.47 -7.55
CA SER A 35 11.05 3.78 -6.97
C SER A 35 10.00 4.83 -7.32
N SER A 36 9.88 5.86 -6.49
CA SER A 36 9.01 7.01 -6.74
C SER A 36 9.36 7.73 -8.05
N GLU A 37 10.65 7.88 -8.34
CA GLU A 37 11.14 8.49 -9.58
C GLU A 37 10.69 7.74 -10.83
N SER A 38 10.78 6.40 -10.81
CA SER A 38 10.28 5.56 -11.91
C SER A 38 8.78 5.71 -12.11
N LEU A 39 8.01 5.93 -11.04
CA LEU A 39 6.57 6.08 -11.12
C LEU A 39 6.15 7.41 -11.72
N PHE A 40 6.89 8.49 -11.46
CA PHE A 40 6.64 9.79 -12.10
C PHE A 40 6.85 9.72 -13.61
N ASN A 41 7.88 9.01 -14.07
CA ASN A 41 8.12 8.84 -15.50
C ASN A 41 7.10 7.91 -16.16
N GLU A 42 6.66 6.86 -15.47
CA GLU A 42 5.69 5.89 -16.01
C GLU A 42 4.26 6.45 -16.09
N LEU A 43 3.93 7.42 -15.23
CA LEU A 43 2.59 7.98 -15.03
C LEU A 43 2.52 9.46 -15.40
N ASP A 44 3.39 9.94 -16.29
CA ASP A 44 3.48 11.37 -16.65
C ASP A 44 2.17 11.91 -17.26
N HIS A 45 1.39 11.03 -17.89
CA HIS A 45 0.08 11.32 -18.48
C HIS A 45 -1.03 11.51 -17.45
N TRP A 46 -0.80 11.22 -16.18
CA TRP A 46 -1.75 11.46 -15.10
C TRP A 46 -1.50 12.79 -14.39
N ASP A 47 -2.49 13.22 -13.62
CA ASP A 47 -2.36 14.39 -12.78
C ASP A 47 -1.21 14.23 -11.76
N LYS A 48 -0.14 15.01 -11.95
CA LYS A 48 1.07 14.97 -11.13
C LYS A 48 0.77 15.14 -9.64
N LYS A 49 -0.20 15.99 -9.28
CA LYS A 49 -0.56 16.26 -7.88
C LYS A 49 -1.24 15.04 -7.24
N LYS A 50 -2.09 14.31 -7.98
CA LYS A 50 -2.66 13.03 -7.53
C LYS A 50 -1.56 11.99 -7.27
N ILE A 51 -0.57 11.89 -8.18
CA ILE A 51 0.55 10.95 -8.05
C ILE A 51 1.42 11.30 -6.82
N GLU A 52 1.84 12.55 -6.69
CA GLU A 52 2.68 13.01 -5.57
C GLU A 52 2.01 12.75 -4.21
N ASN A 53 0.72 13.05 -4.11
CA ASN A 53 -0.04 12.80 -2.88
C ASN A 53 -0.12 11.31 -2.56
N ALA A 54 -0.43 10.47 -3.55
CA ALA A 54 -0.53 9.03 -3.35
C ALA A 54 0.82 8.39 -2.96
N ILE A 55 1.94 8.81 -3.57
CA ILE A 55 3.29 8.33 -3.19
C ILE A 55 3.56 8.69 -1.72
N LYS A 56 3.36 9.95 -1.34
CA LYS A 56 3.58 10.42 0.03
C LYS A 56 2.75 9.64 1.05
N GLU A 57 1.49 9.36 0.74
CA GLU A 57 0.64 8.55 1.63
C GLU A 57 1.15 7.12 1.79
N VAL A 58 1.53 6.46 0.68
CA VAL A 58 2.06 5.09 0.72
C VAL A 58 3.38 5.02 1.48
N GLU A 59 4.29 5.97 1.27
CA GLU A 59 5.55 6.06 2.02
C GLU A 59 5.31 6.31 3.52
N ARG A 60 4.34 7.17 3.85
CA ARG A 60 3.94 7.42 5.24
C ARG A 60 3.35 6.18 5.90
N GLU A 61 2.60 5.36 5.17
CA GLU A 61 2.09 4.10 5.69
C GLU A 61 3.18 3.05 5.89
N ASN A 62 4.15 2.99 4.98
CA ASN A 62 5.28 2.06 5.08
C ASN A 62 6.23 2.41 6.24
N THR A 63 6.33 3.69 6.60
CA THR A 63 7.15 4.17 7.72
C THR A 63 6.45 4.05 9.08
N LYS A 64 5.13 3.83 9.11
CA LYS A 64 4.42 3.63 10.38
C LYS A 64 4.91 2.33 11.04
N PRO A 65 5.26 2.35 12.34
CA PRO A 65 5.60 1.13 13.05
C PRO A 65 4.39 0.20 13.04
N LYS A 66 4.62 -1.07 12.70
CA LYS A 66 3.57 -2.10 12.81
C LYS A 66 3.11 -2.14 14.28
N PRO A 67 1.79 -2.26 14.55
CA PRO A 67 1.30 -2.34 15.91
C PRO A 67 1.97 -3.52 16.63
N LYS A 68 2.55 -3.25 17.81
CA LYS A 68 3.15 -4.28 18.64
C LYS A 68 2.03 -5.23 19.11
N ARG A 69 2.10 -6.50 18.71
CA ARG A 69 1.23 -7.54 19.26
C ARG A 69 1.79 -7.94 20.63
N TYR A 70 1.13 -7.52 21.71
CA TYR A 70 1.40 -8.05 23.04
C TYR A 70 0.63 -9.36 23.18
N TYR A 71 1.32 -10.48 23.02
CA TYR A 71 0.79 -11.77 23.44
C TYR A 71 0.76 -11.75 24.97
N VAL A 72 -0.44 -11.64 25.55
CA VAL A 72 -0.63 -11.93 26.96
C VAL A 72 -0.42 -13.44 27.10
N SER A 73 0.73 -13.82 27.66
CA SER A 73 0.94 -15.20 28.10
C SER A 73 -0.03 -15.43 29.25
N LEU A 74 -1.15 -16.11 28.97
CA LEU A 74 -2.02 -16.67 30.00
C LEU A 74 -1.20 -17.75 30.70
N LYS A 75 -0.41 -17.37 31.71
CA LYS A 75 0.15 -18.33 32.66
C LYS A 75 -1.03 -19.13 33.22
N GLU A 76 -0.78 -20.43 33.31
CA GLU A 76 -1.69 -21.56 33.54
C GLU A 76 -2.81 -21.29 34.57
N PRO A 77 -3.99 -21.94 34.43
CA PRO A 77 -5.04 -21.84 35.43
C PRO A 77 -4.50 -22.34 36.77
N LEU A 78 -4.78 -21.59 37.84
CA LEU A 78 -4.58 -22.07 39.21
C LEU A 78 -5.45 -23.33 39.36
N GLU A 79 -4.83 -24.51 39.32
CA GLU A 79 -5.45 -25.72 39.84
C GLU A 79 -5.74 -25.48 41.31
N GLU A 80 -7.01 -25.24 41.63
CA GLU A 80 -7.53 -25.31 42.99
C GLU A 80 -7.42 -26.78 43.45
N ASN A 81 -6.53 -27.02 44.40
CA ASN A 81 -6.41 -28.29 45.12
C ASN A 81 -7.77 -28.65 45.75
N PHE A 82 -8.35 -29.78 45.33
CA PHE A 82 -9.44 -30.47 46.02
C PHE A 82 -8.91 -31.31 47.18
#